data_AF-A0A2E0QRE3-F1
#
_entry.id   AF-A0A2E0QRE3-F1
#
_cell.length_a   1.000
_cell.length_b   1.000
_cell.length_c   1.000
_cell.angle_alpha   90.00
_cell.angle_beta   90.00
_cell.angle_gamma   90.00
#
_symmetry.space_group_name_H-M   'P 1'
#
loop_
_entity.id
_entity.type
_entity.pdbx_description
1 polymer ?
#
loop_
_entity_poly.entity_id
_entity_poly.type
_entity_poly.pdbx_seq_one_letter_code
_entity_poly.pdbx_strand_id
1 'polypeptide(L)'
;MRHFGMKSKRNYTRTMKIVRRIHMYTGLILLPWVIFFGFSGMLFNHPEWFGPVDVVARHSAASVDKISTFSPLRADAIANAVVENLNADAPDTVFKRVSNTDAVIEGKITYQCETDQGRAMVILSPNHGSANVRVFPPSEPEGKTPLDGKHLSVATTIGDETEETAQALLAEAGLKPQGPLELSTRGGAEVRFSIESPEGGAPWNVSYSLSEGKISSKASDAPHGMDFYSVVSRLHKTHHYPDRVGARWLWTVLADTTGITMVFWGISGAFMWWQIKPTRLIGIAGLSVAAVLAVAVFSGTFENLTYNGSSGRRGPARSAEKGSPPNQQKDENGKAEKTDNTPKINPTIQTSQ
;
A
#
# COMPACT_ATOMS: atom_id res chain seq x y z
N MET A 1 -38.37 25.91 52.78
CA MET A 1 -37.87 24.99 51.73
C MET A 1 -36.51 25.48 51.17
N ARG A 2 -35.37 25.19 51.82
CA ARG A 2 -34.01 25.56 51.33
C ARG A 2 -32.93 24.53 51.73
N HIS A 3 -33.22 23.23 51.66
CA HIS A 3 -32.26 22.19 52.05
C HIS A 3 -31.90 21.14 50.98
N PHE A 4 -32.49 21.23 49.78
CA PHE A 4 -32.17 20.28 48.68
C PHE A 4 -30.93 20.65 47.85
N GLY A 5 -30.35 21.85 48.00
CA GLY A 5 -29.28 22.36 47.12
C GLY A 5 -27.84 21.98 47.48
N MET A 6 -27.55 21.54 48.71
CA MET A 6 -26.16 21.32 49.16
C MET A 6 -25.60 19.93 48.82
N LYS A 7 -26.42 18.87 48.85
CA LYS A 7 -25.97 17.50 48.54
C LYS A 7 -25.52 17.37 47.07
N SER A 8 -26.24 18.03 46.14
CA SER A 8 -25.92 18.02 44.70
C SER A 8 -24.53 18.62 44.39
N LYS A 9 -24.19 19.79 44.97
CA LYS A 9 -22.88 20.43 44.76
C LYS A 9 -21.71 19.58 45.27
N ARG A 10 -21.88 18.88 46.39
CA ARG A 10 -20.84 18.01 46.97
C ARG A 10 -20.57 16.79 46.09
N ASN A 11 -21.63 16.17 45.56
CA ASN A 11 -21.51 15.02 44.67
C ASN A 11 -20.90 15.42 43.32
N TYR A 12 -21.34 16.52 42.72
CA TYR A 12 -20.75 17.08 41.50
C TYR A 12 -19.23 17.31 41.63
N THR A 13 -18.79 17.92 42.74
CA THR A 13 -17.36 18.17 42.99
C THR A 13 -16.56 16.87 43.12
N ARG A 14 -17.13 15.82 43.72
CA ARG A 14 -16.48 14.50 43.81
C ARG A 14 -16.37 13.82 42.45
N THR A 15 -17.46 13.79 41.69
CA THR A 15 -17.49 13.23 40.33
C THR A 15 -16.46 13.92 39.44
N MET A 16 -16.36 15.25 39.49
CA MET A 16 -15.38 15.98 38.68
C MET A 16 -13.92 15.72 39.06
N LYS A 17 -13.63 15.50 40.34
CA LYS A 17 -12.29 15.06 40.76
C LYS A 17 -11.95 13.69 40.18
N ILE A 18 -12.92 12.77 40.13
CA ILE A 18 -12.74 11.44 39.55
C ILE A 18 -12.52 11.55 38.04
N VAL A 19 -13.38 12.27 37.31
CA VAL A 19 -13.25 12.47 35.86
C VAL A 19 -11.88 13.05 35.51
N ARG A 20 -11.42 14.08 36.22
CA ARG A 20 -10.10 14.69 35.99
C ARG A 20 -8.96 13.69 36.22
N ARG A 21 -9.04 12.88 37.28
CA ARG A 21 -8.04 11.84 37.57
C ARG A 21 -8.02 10.77 36.49
N ILE A 22 -9.18 10.27 36.09
CA ILE A 22 -9.30 9.26 35.03
C ILE A 22 -8.73 9.84 33.72
N HIS A 23 -9.12 11.06 33.32
CA HIS A 23 -8.58 11.71 32.13
C HIS A 23 -7.05 11.86 32.17
N MET A 24 -6.50 12.30 33.30
CA MET A 24 -5.05 12.50 33.44
C MET A 24 -4.29 11.17 33.40
N TYR A 25 -4.72 10.15 34.14
CA TYR A 25 -4.05 8.85 34.15
C TYR A 25 -4.20 8.09 32.83
N THR A 26 -5.38 8.15 32.20
CA THR A 26 -5.56 7.59 30.86
C THR A 26 -4.70 8.31 29.82
N GLY A 27 -4.55 9.63 29.92
CA GLY A 27 -3.62 10.40 29.09
C GLY A 27 -2.16 9.98 29.27
N LEU A 28 -1.71 9.75 30.51
CA LEU A 28 -0.35 9.27 30.79
C LEU A 28 -0.10 7.85 30.24
N ILE A 29 -1.09 6.96 30.37
CA ILE A 29 -1.03 5.61 29.81
C ILE A 29 -1.00 5.65 28.27
N LEU A 30 -1.76 6.57 27.66
CA LEU A 30 -1.81 6.75 26.21
C LEU A 30 -0.58 7.42 25.63
N LEU A 31 0.12 8.25 26.38
CA LEU A 31 1.21 9.09 25.88
C LEU A 31 2.23 8.36 24.97
N PRO A 32 2.83 7.22 25.37
CA PRO A 32 3.77 6.52 24.49
C PRO A 32 3.13 6.06 23.18
N TRP A 33 1.84 5.67 23.20
CA TRP A 33 1.10 5.24 22.02
C TRP A 33 0.79 6.40 21.08
N VAL A 34 0.35 7.53 21.62
CA VAL A 34 0.09 8.76 20.84
C VAL A 34 1.39 9.21 20.15
N ILE A 35 2.51 9.19 20.87
CA ILE A 35 3.83 9.52 20.30
C ILE A 35 4.18 8.53 19.18
N PHE A 36 4.04 7.22 19.43
CA PHE A 36 4.34 6.20 18.43
C PHE A 36 3.47 6.34 17.16
N PHE A 37 2.15 6.44 17.31
CA PHE A 37 1.22 6.53 16.17
C PHE A 37 1.33 7.88 15.46
N GLY A 38 1.53 8.98 16.19
CA GLY A 38 1.77 10.30 15.60
C GLY A 38 3.08 10.34 14.81
N PHE A 39 4.17 9.84 15.39
CA PHE A 39 5.46 9.78 14.72
C PHE A 39 5.43 8.85 13.49
N SER A 40 4.85 7.65 13.62
CA SER A 40 4.72 6.74 12.48
C SER A 40 3.82 7.31 11.35
N GLY A 41 2.71 7.97 11.69
CA GLY A 41 1.87 8.67 10.71
C GLY A 41 2.63 9.76 9.94
N MET A 42 3.46 10.51 10.64
CA MET A 42 4.33 11.53 10.04
C MET A 42 5.35 10.91 9.08
N LEU A 43 5.96 9.78 9.45
CA LEU A 43 6.87 9.03 8.56
C LEU A 43 6.17 8.57 7.27
N PHE A 44 4.92 8.08 7.34
CA PHE A 44 4.21 7.66 6.13
C PHE A 44 3.98 8.77 5.11
N ASN A 45 3.65 9.97 5.60
CA ASN A 45 3.37 11.12 4.75
C ASN A 45 4.66 11.73 4.19
N HIS A 46 5.80 11.49 4.87
CA HIS A 46 7.11 12.02 4.54
C HIS A 46 8.17 10.91 4.48
N PRO A 47 8.10 10.02 3.48
CA PRO A 47 9.07 8.93 3.34
C PRO A 47 10.51 9.43 3.17
N GLU A 48 10.71 10.69 2.77
CA GLU A 48 12.02 11.33 2.65
C GLU A 48 12.69 11.73 3.97
N TRP A 49 12.00 11.74 5.12
CA TRP A 49 12.62 12.20 6.38
C TRP A 49 13.49 11.13 7.06
N PHE A 50 13.10 9.86 6.93
CA PHE A 50 13.81 8.74 7.56
C PHE A 50 13.71 7.44 6.75
N GLY A 51 13.12 7.47 5.55
CA GLY A 51 13.06 6.30 4.69
C GLY A 51 14.34 6.11 3.88
N PRO A 52 14.52 4.95 3.23
CA PRO A 52 15.70 4.61 2.44
C PRO A 52 15.64 5.28 1.05
N VAL A 53 15.34 6.58 1.01
CA VAL A 53 15.13 7.33 -0.22
C VAL A 53 16.04 8.53 -0.23
N ASP A 54 17.01 8.51 -1.13
CA ASP A 54 17.86 9.65 -1.40
C ASP A 54 17.23 10.50 -2.52
N VAL A 55 16.85 11.74 -2.20
CA VAL A 55 16.40 12.70 -3.21
C VAL A 55 17.63 13.32 -3.85
N VAL A 56 18.06 12.75 -4.97
CA VAL A 56 19.28 13.14 -5.68
C VAL A 56 19.11 14.47 -6.41
N ALA A 57 17.93 14.74 -6.96
CA ALA A 57 17.67 16.01 -7.65
C ALA A 57 16.20 16.46 -7.58
N ARG A 58 16.00 17.78 -7.53
CA ARG A 58 14.70 18.44 -7.70
C ARG A 58 14.82 19.44 -8.84
N HIS A 59 13.99 19.27 -9.87
CA HIS A 59 13.94 20.16 -11.03
C HIS A 59 12.64 20.96 -11.01
N SER A 60 12.74 22.29 -11.09
CA SER A 60 11.61 23.16 -11.36
C SER A 60 11.14 23.01 -12.81
N ALA A 61 9.95 23.53 -13.13
CA ALA A 61 9.43 23.54 -14.50
C ALA A 61 10.45 24.11 -15.50
N ALA A 62 11.00 25.29 -15.19
CA ALA A 62 11.99 25.94 -16.03
C ALA A 62 13.29 25.13 -16.20
N SER A 63 13.65 24.28 -15.24
CA SER A 63 14.79 23.36 -15.38
C SER A 63 14.45 22.17 -16.26
N VAL A 64 13.22 21.64 -16.17
CA VAL A 64 12.75 20.53 -17.01
C VAL A 64 12.62 20.97 -18.47
N ASP A 65 12.13 22.18 -18.72
CA ASP A 65 12.00 22.76 -20.07
C ASP A 65 13.36 22.92 -20.78
N LYS A 66 14.45 23.09 -20.02
CA LYS A 66 15.81 23.17 -20.57
C LYS A 66 16.39 21.81 -20.95
N ILE A 67 15.93 20.75 -20.29
CA ILE A 67 16.51 19.40 -20.40
C ILE A 67 15.64 18.50 -21.29
N SER A 68 14.36 18.83 -21.43
CA SER A 68 13.38 18.04 -22.16
C SER A 68 12.38 18.93 -22.90
N THR A 69 11.68 18.35 -23.87
CA THR A 69 10.55 19.00 -24.54
C THR A 69 9.23 18.81 -23.79
N PHE A 70 9.28 18.38 -22.52
CA PHE A 70 8.07 18.21 -21.72
C PHE A 70 7.45 19.57 -21.44
N SER A 71 6.13 19.66 -21.51
CA SER A 71 5.39 20.85 -21.11
C SER A 71 4.23 20.43 -20.19
N PRO A 72 3.84 21.27 -19.23
CA PRO A 72 2.70 20.99 -18.37
C PRO A 72 1.44 20.66 -19.17
N LEU A 73 0.79 19.56 -18.81
CA LEU A 73 -0.43 19.08 -19.43
C LEU A 73 -1.62 19.96 -19.01
N ARG A 74 -2.50 20.25 -19.97
CA ARG A 74 -3.75 20.98 -19.72
C ARG A 74 -4.91 19.99 -19.65
N ALA A 75 -5.45 19.80 -18.45
CA ALA A 75 -6.52 18.85 -18.18
C ALA A 75 -7.73 19.03 -19.12
N ASP A 76 -8.19 20.28 -19.30
CA ASP A 76 -9.32 20.57 -20.19
C ASP A 76 -9.04 20.29 -21.66
N ALA A 77 -7.81 20.53 -22.12
CA ALA A 77 -7.44 20.23 -23.50
C ALA A 77 -7.47 18.72 -23.75
N ILE A 78 -6.98 17.93 -22.79
CA ILE A 78 -7.02 16.47 -22.84
C ILE A 78 -8.46 15.98 -22.80
N ALA A 79 -9.29 16.47 -21.88
CA ALA A 79 -10.69 16.09 -21.78
C ALA A 79 -11.48 16.41 -23.06
N ASN A 80 -11.23 17.58 -23.67
CA ASN A 80 -11.82 17.95 -24.96
C ASN A 80 -11.40 16.99 -26.07
N ALA A 81 -10.10 16.69 -26.17
CA ALA A 81 -9.58 15.75 -27.16
C ALA A 81 -10.15 14.34 -26.97
N VAL A 82 -10.35 13.90 -25.73
CA VAL A 82 -11.01 12.60 -25.45
C VAL A 82 -12.44 12.59 -25.96
N VAL A 83 -13.23 13.62 -25.68
CA VAL A 83 -14.62 13.71 -26.17
C VAL A 83 -14.69 13.81 -27.68
N GLU A 84 -13.76 14.52 -28.30
CA GLU A 84 -13.64 14.59 -29.77
C GLU A 84 -13.37 13.20 -30.36
N ASN A 85 -12.41 12.45 -29.80
CA ASN A 85 -12.13 11.09 -30.25
C ASN A 85 -13.31 10.14 -30.02
N LEU A 86 -14.00 10.23 -28.87
CA LEU A 86 -15.20 9.42 -28.60
C LEU A 86 -16.32 9.67 -29.63
N ASN A 87 -16.51 10.93 -30.04
CA ASN A 87 -17.49 11.28 -31.07
C ASN A 87 -17.07 10.82 -32.47
N ALA A 88 -15.77 10.76 -32.75
CA ALA A 88 -15.26 10.21 -34.00
C ALA A 88 -15.47 8.69 -34.08
N ASP A 89 -15.31 7.99 -32.96
CA ASP A 89 -15.41 6.53 -32.88
C ASP A 89 -16.85 6.01 -32.80
N ALA A 90 -17.79 6.83 -32.29
CA ALA A 90 -19.20 6.45 -32.10
C ALA A 90 -20.14 7.43 -32.82
N PRO A 91 -20.27 7.34 -34.16
CA PRO A 91 -21.03 8.32 -34.95
C PRO A 91 -22.53 8.40 -34.60
N ASP A 92 -23.09 7.33 -34.02
CA ASP A 92 -24.49 7.25 -33.61
C ASP A 92 -24.76 7.84 -32.22
N THR A 93 -23.72 8.26 -31.47
CA THR A 93 -23.84 8.83 -30.12
C THR A 93 -23.02 10.10 -29.98
N VAL A 94 -23.67 11.18 -29.54
CA VAL A 94 -22.99 12.47 -29.32
C VAL A 94 -22.67 12.66 -27.85
N PHE A 95 -21.39 12.61 -27.51
CA PHE A 95 -20.84 12.95 -26.21
C PHE A 95 -20.53 14.45 -26.13
N LYS A 96 -20.85 15.06 -24.99
CA LYS A 96 -20.51 16.45 -24.67
C LYS A 96 -20.01 16.54 -23.24
N ARG A 97 -19.02 17.40 -23.01
CA ARG A 97 -18.60 17.72 -21.64
C ARG A 97 -19.70 18.50 -20.92
N VAL A 98 -19.87 18.20 -19.64
CA VAL A 98 -20.81 18.92 -18.76
C VAL A 98 -20.25 20.30 -18.40
N SER A 99 -18.92 20.42 -18.24
CA SER A 99 -18.22 21.68 -18.01
C SER A 99 -16.89 21.70 -18.78
N ASN A 100 -16.33 22.89 -18.99
CA ASN A 100 -15.01 23.09 -19.62
C ASN A 100 -13.92 23.42 -18.60
N THR A 101 -14.19 23.20 -17.31
CA THR A 101 -13.28 23.53 -16.18
C THR A 101 -13.28 22.47 -15.08
N ASP A 102 -14.01 21.38 -15.28
CA ASP A 102 -14.12 20.25 -14.34
C ASP A 102 -13.01 19.21 -14.51
N ALA A 103 -12.20 19.30 -15.57
CA ALA A 103 -11.14 18.33 -15.81
C ALA A 103 -9.96 18.56 -14.86
N VAL A 104 -9.56 17.51 -14.16
CA VAL A 104 -8.41 17.52 -13.25
C VAL A 104 -7.48 16.36 -13.63
N ILE A 105 -6.17 16.63 -13.67
CA ILE A 105 -5.16 15.57 -13.76
C ILE A 105 -4.68 15.26 -12.34
N GLU A 106 -4.99 14.05 -11.89
CA GLU A 106 -4.53 13.54 -10.60
C GLU A 106 -3.28 12.66 -10.75
N GLY A 107 -2.45 12.66 -9.69
CA GLY A 107 -1.26 11.83 -9.62
C GLY A 107 -0.01 12.42 -10.27
N LYS A 108 0.99 11.57 -10.47
CA LYS A 108 2.31 11.93 -11.00
C LYS A 108 2.74 10.88 -12.02
N ILE A 109 3.43 11.31 -13.07
CA ILE A 109 4.03 10.38 -14.04
C ILE A 109 5.33 9.88 -13.42
N THR A 110 5.45 8.56 -13.23
CA THR A 110 6.58 7.96 -12.54
C THR A 110 7.27 6.95 -13.44
N TYR A 111 8.57 7.13 -13.65
CA TYR A 111 9.45 6.19 -14.32
C TYR A 111 10.41 5.59 -13.30
N GLN A 112 10.79 4.33 -13.49
CA GLN A 112 11.74 3.62 -12.62
C GLN A 112 12.72 2.80 -13.44
N CYS A 113 13.96 2.73 -13.00
CA CYS A 113 15.02 1.91 -13.60
C CYS A 113 16.04 1.47 -12.53
N GLU A 114 16.81 0.43 -12.83
CA GLU A 114 17.95 0.03 -12.01
C GLU A 114 19.20 0.81 -12.44
N THR A 115 20.02 1.21 -11.47
CA THR A 115 21.30 1.93 -11.66
C THR A 115 22.38 1.31 -10.76
N ASP A 116 23.63 1.73 -10.93
CA ASP A 116 24.75 1.36 -10.06
C ASP A 116 24.53 1.80 -8.59
N GLN A 117 23.78 2.88 -8.39
CA GLN A 117 23.40 3.39 -7.07
C GLN A 117 22.11 2.77 -6.50
N GLY A 118 21.54 1.77 -7.17
CA GLY A 118 20.27 1.14 -6.82
C GLY A 118 19.12 1.56 -7.74
N ARG A 119 17.88 1.40 -7.28
CA ARG A 119 16.71 1.68 -8.11
C ARG A 119 16.45 3.18 -8.16
N ALA A 120 16.60 3.79 -9.33
CA ALA A 120 16.26 5.19 -9.57
C ALA A 120 14.78 5.33 -9.95
N MET A 121 14.18 6.43 -9.55
CA MET A 121 12.79 6.79 -9.82
C MET A 121 12.69 8.26 -10.18
N VAL A 122 12.12 8.57 -11.35
CA VAL A 122 11.85 9.93 -11.80
C VAL A 122 10.35 10.18 -11.70
N ILE A 123 9.97 11.16 -10.89
CA ILE A 123 8.59 11.56 -10.68
C ILE A 123 8.36 12.93 -11.32
N LEU A 124 7.58 12.99 -12.39
CA LEU A 124 7.17 14.23 -13.06
C LEU A 124 5.76 14.66 -12.65
N SER A 125 5.59 15.96 -12.42
CA SER A 125 4.28 16.58 -12.20
C SER A 125 3.68 16.97 -13.55
N PRO A 126 2.59 16.31 -13.99
CA PRO A 126 1.96 16.67 -15.26
C PRO A 126 1.41 18.10 -15.24
N ASN A 127 0.93 18.58 -14.10
CA ASN A 127 0.31 19.90 -13.97
C ASN A 127 1.31 21.05 -13.91
N HIS A 128 2.52 20.81 -13.40
CA HIS A 128 3.47 21.88 -13.11
C HIS A 128 4.76 21.79 -13.91
N GLY A 129 5.03 20.71 -14.64
CA GLY A 129 6.30 20.54 -15.35
C GLY A 129 7.50 20.26 -14.45
N SER A 130 7.33 20.19 -13.12
CA SER A 130 8.42 19.89 -12.19
C SER A 130 8.74 18.39 -12.16
N ALA A 131 9.98 18.05 -11.82
CA ALA A 131 10.40 16.66 -11.66
C ALA A 131 11.25 16.45 -10.41
N ASN A 132 11.16 15.26 -9.82
CA ASN A 132 12.03 14.84 -8.73
C ASN A 132 12.69 13.51 -9.10
N VAL A 133 14.00 13.40 -8.88
CA VAL A 133 14.76 12.16 -9.04
C VAL A 133 15.07 11.62 -7.66
N ARG A 134 14.70 10.36 -7.43
CA ARG A 134 14.90 9.64 -6.18
C ARG A 134 15.69 8.38 -6.48
N VAL A 135 16.60 8.02 -5.58
CA VAL A 135 17.32 6.74 -5.64
C VAL A 135 16.99 5.98 -4.36
N PHE A 136 16.62 4.72 -4.54
CA PHE A 136 16.53 3.76 -3.46
C PHE A 136 17.83 2.98 -3.49
N PRO A 137 18.69 3.09 -2.46
CA PRO A 137 19.88 2.27 -2.36
C PRO A 137 19.50 0.80 -2.57
N PRO A 138 20.35 0.01 -3.24
CA PRO A 138 20.07 -1.40 -3.41
C PRO A 138 19.97 -1.98 -2.00
N SER A 139 18.79 -2.46 -1.63
CA SER A 139 18.68 -3.34 -0.48
C SER A 139 19.63 -4.50 -0.75
N GLU A 140 20.46 -4.88 0.24
CA GLU A 140 21.26 -6.10 0.13
C GLU A 140 20.35 -7.19 -0.44
N PRO A 141 20.71 -7.78 -1.59
CA PRO A 141 19.82 -8.71 -2.25
C PRO A 141 19.49 -9.79 -1.22
N GLU A 142 18.22 -9.84 -0.80
CA GLU A 142 17.76 -10.95 0.02
C GLU A 142 18.13 -12.19 -0.78
N GLY A 143 19.10 -12.96 -0.27
CA GLY A 143 19.67 -14.07 -1.01
C GLY A 143 18.53 -14.96 -1.46
N LYS A 144 18.28 -15.02 -2.77
CA LYS A 144 17.22 -15.85 -3.33
C LYS A 144 17.51 -17.27 -2.91
N THR A 145 16.71 -17.76 -1.98
CA THR A 145 16.88 -19.13 -1.50
C THR A 145 16.45 -20.07 -2.62
N PRO A 146 17.02 -21.29 -2.71
CA PRO A 146 16.66 -22.26 -3.76
C PRO A 146 15.18 -22.66 -3.79
N LEU A 147 14.42 -22.30 -2.76
CA LEU A 147 13.00 -22.63 -2.60
C LEU A 147 12.07 -21.45 -2.89
N ASP A 148 12.58 -20.22 -2.99
CA ASP A 148 11.76 -19.02 -3.17
C ASP A 148 11.08 -19.00 -4.55
N GLY A 149 9.75 -18.83 -4.55
CA GLY A 149 8.94 -18.78 -5.75
C GLY A 149 8.57 -20.14 -6.37
N LYS A 150 8.95 -21.26 -5.74
CA LYS A 150 8.51 -22.60 -6.19
C LYS A 150 7.04 -22.80 -5.89
N HIS A 151 6.30 -23.31 -6.87
CA HIS A 151 4.96 -23.87 -6.64
C HIS A 151 5.10 -25.33 -6.24
N LEU A 152 4.55 -25.70 -5.09
CA LEU A 152 4.38 -27.09 -4.71
C LEU A 152 2.89 -27.40 -4.70
N SER A 153 2.50 -28.42 -5.45
CA SER A 153 1.19 -29.03 -5.29
C SER A 153 1.28 -29.98 -4.10
N VAL A 154 1.00 -29.48 -2.91
CA VAL A 154 0.80 -30.35 -1.73
C VAL A 154 -0.59 -30.96 -1.87
N ALA A 155 -0.71 -32.28 -1.71
CA ALA A 155 -1.95 -33.05 -1.89
C ALA A 155 -3.13 -32.64 -0.99
N THR A 156 -2.95 -31.64 -0.12
CA THR A 156 -4.01 -30.95 0.60
C THR A 156 -4.60 -29.88 -0.34
N THR A 157 -5.39 -30.31 -1.31
CA THR A 157 -6.16 -29.41 -2.17
C THR A 157 -7.25 -28.78 -1.31
N ILE A 158 -6.93 -27.67 -0.64
CA ILE A 158 -7.90 -26.92 0.15
C ILE A 158 -9.08 -26.48 -0.74
N GLY A 159 -8.83 -26.29 -2.04
CA GLY A 159 -9.82 -25.81 -3.03
C GLY A 159 -11.16 -26.54 -2.97
N ASP A 160 -11.20 -27.82 -3.30
CA ASP A 160 -12.48 -28.51 -3.56
C ASP A 160 -13.31 -28.71 -2.27
N GLU A 161 -12.69 -29.15 -1.17
CA GLU A 161 -13.38 -29.38 0.12
C GLU A 161 -13.85 -28.08 0.78
N THR A 162 -13.05 -27.01 0.70
CA THR A 162 -13.45 -25.72 1.30
C THR A 162 -14.42 -24.94 0.44
N GLU A 163 -14.40 -25.12 -0.89
CA GLU A 163 -15.41 -24.56 -1.77
C GLU A 163 -16.79 -25.16 -1.49
N GLU A 164 -16.91 -26.48 -1.39
CA GLU A 164 -18.18 -27.13 -1.02
C GLU A 164 -18.70 -26.64 0.33
N THR A 165 -17.80 -26.58 1.33
CA THR A 165 -18.13 -26.06 2.66
C THR A 165 -18.59 -24.60 2.60
N ALA A 166 -17.90 -23.76 1.84
CA ALA A 166 -18.26 -22.35 1.70
C ALA A 166 -19.60 -22.16 0.96
N GLN A 167 -19.89 -22.97 -0.06
CA GLN A 167 -21.19 -22.98 -0.74
C GLN A 167 -22.32 -23.37 0.22
N ALA A 168 -22.12 -24.41 1.03
CA ALA A 168 -23.10 -24.84 2.03
C ALA A 168 -23.39 -23.73 3.07
N LEU A 169 -22.34 -23.06 3.57
CA LEU A 169 -22.48 -21.95 4.52
C LEU A 169 -23.20 -20.74 3.91
N LEU A 170 -22.95 -20.42 2.63
CA LEU A 170 -23.68 -19.37 1.92
C LEU A 170 -25.17 -19.72 1.76
N ALA A 171 -25.46 -20.97 1.39
CA ALA A 171 -26.83 -21.45 1.26
C ALA A 171 -27.59 -21.39 2.60
N GLU A 172 -26.95 -21.78 3.70
CA GLU A 172 -27.51 -21.66 5.05
C GLU A 172 -27.78 -20.19 5.45
N ALA A 173 -26.88 -19.28 5.07
CA ALA A 173 -27.07 -17.84 5.26
C ALA A 173 -28.13 -17.21 4.32
N GLY A 174 -28.75 -17.99 3.43
CA GLY A 174 -29.72 -17.49 2.44
C GLY A 174 -29.08 -16.68 1.31
N LEU A 175 -27.77 -16.77 1.14
CA LEU A 175 -27.00 -16.05 0.12
C LEU A 175 -26.74 -16.97 -1.08
N LYS A 176 -27.13 -16.52 -2.28
CA LYS A 176 -26.88 -17.27 -3.53
C LYS A 176 -25.67 -16.65 -4.24
N PRO A 177 -24.54 -17.37 -4.38
CA PRO A 177 -23.39 -16.85 -5.10
C PRO A 177 -23.73 -16.65 -6.58
N GLN A 178 -23.25 -15.54 -7.16
CA GLN A 178 -23.36 -15.24 -8.59
C GLN A 178 -22.03 -15.59 -9.29
N GLY A 179 -21.69 -16.87 -9.33
CA GLY A 179 -20.44 -17.37 -9.93
C GLY A 179 -19.70 -18.37 -9.04
N PRO A 180 -18.55 -18.90 -9.51
CA PRO A 180 -17.69 -19.78 -8.72
C PRO A 180 -17.11 -19.05 -7.51
N LEU A 181 -16.88 -19.76 -6.41
CA LEU A 181 -16.24 -19.17 -5.24
C LEU A 181 -14.73 -19.06 -5.46
N GLU A 182 -14.21 -17.84 -5.47
CA GLU A 182 -12.78 -17.61 -5.60
C GLU A 182 -12.14 -17.45 -4.22
N LEU A 183 -11.07 -18.21 -3.95
CA LEU A 183 -10.23 -17.96 -2.77
C LEU A 183 -9.54 -16.59 -2.90
N SER A 184 -9.68 -15.75 -1.86
CA SER A 184 -8.95 -14.49 -1.79
C SER A 184 -7.45 -14.75 -1.65
N THR A 185 -6.66 -14.22 -2.59
CA THR A 185 -5.18 -14.18 -2.50
C THR A 185 -4.70 -13.13 -1.50
N ARG A 186 -5.54 -12.14 -1.18
CA ARG A 186 -5.19 -11.08 -0.24
C ARG A 186 -5.48 -11.54 1.19
N GLY A 187 -4.42 -11.64 2.00
CA GLY A 187 -4.52 -12.08 3.39
C GLY A 187 -4.86 -13.57 3.53
N GLY A 188 -4.56 -14.38 2.50
CA GLY A 188 -4.79 -15.82 2.50
C GLY A 188 -4.04 -16.54 3.63
N ALA A 189 -4.54 -17.72 3.98
CA ALA A 189 -3.93 -18.55 5.00
C ALA A 189 -2.55 -19.03 4.55
N GLU A 190 -1.58 -18.96 5.46
CA GLU A 190 -0.20 -19.36 5.21
C GLU A 190 0.32 -20.26 6.34
N VAL A 191 1.13 -21.24 5.98
CA VAL A 191 1.84 -22.08 6.93
C VAL A 191 3.27 -21.58 7.02
N ARG A 192 3.67 -21.16 8.22
CA ARG A 192 5.02 -20.68 8.51
C ARG A 192 5.76 -21.67 9.40
N PHE A 193 6.95 -22.06 9.00
CA PHE A 193 7.78 -23.04 9.69
C PHE A 193 9.26 -22.82 9.38
N SER A 194 10.14 -23.44 10.16
CA SER A 194 11.58 -23.40 9.89
C SER A 194 12.05 -24.77 9.42
N ILE A 195 12.97 -24.81 8.46
CA ILE A 195 13.61 -26.03 7.97
C ILE A 195 15.13 -25.93 8.08
N GLU A 196 15.80 -27.07 8.15
CA GLU A 196 17.25 -27.17 8.11
C GLU A 196 17.65 -28.16 7.01
N SER A 197 18.77 -27.90 6.32
CA SER A 197 19.27 -28.82 5.30
C SER A 197 19.94 -30.03 5.98
N PRO A 198 19.70 -31.27 5.50
CA PRO A 198 20.39 -32.47 6.02
C PRO A 198 21.92 -32.40 5.90
N GLU A 199 22.44 -31.61 4.95
CA GLU A 199 23.88 -31.45 4.69
C GLU A 199 24.58 -30.47 5.66
N GLY A 200 23.84 -29.93 6.63
CA GLY A 200 24.31 -28.89 7.56
C GLY A 200 24.19 -27.50 6.95
N GLY A 201 23.71 -26.53 7.74
CA GLY A 201 23.56 -25.14 7.31
C GLY A 201 22.68 -24.30 8.24
N ALA A 202 22.63 -22.99 8.01
CA ALA A 202 21.74 -22.11 8.76
C ALA A 202 20.26 -22.48 8.50
N PRO A 203 19.39 -22.48 9.54
CA PRO A 203 17.98 -22.79 9.35
C PRO A 203 17.32 -21.75 8.44
N TRP A 204 16.30 -22.14 7.68
CA TRP A 204 15.52 -21.26 6.83
C TRP A 204 14.09 -21.11 7.36
N ASN A 205 13.57 -19.89 7.37
CA ASN A 205 12.17 -19.63 7.61
C ASN A 205 11.41 -19.73 6.29
N VAL A 206 10.37 -20.56 6.26
CA VAL A 206 9.56 -20.87 5.09
C VAL A 206 8.13 -20.42 5.35
N SER A 207 7.52 -19.78 4.36
CA SER A 207 6.09 -19.55 4.29
C SER A 207 5.51 -20.25 3.06
N TYR A 208 4.47 -21.06 3.26
CA TYR A 208 3.71 -21.71 2.20
C TYR A 208 2.30 -21.11 2.14
N SER A 209 1.96 -20.50 1.00
CA SER A 209 0.61 -19.99 0.76
C SER A 209 -0.33 -21.15 0.45
N LEU A 210 -1.38 -21.31 1.26
CA LEU A 210 -2.38 -22.34 1.06
C LEU A 210 -3.31 -22.07 -0.13
N SER A 211 -3.47 -20.80 -0.52
CA SER A 211 -4.30 -20.40 -1.66
C SER A 211 -3.56 -20.49 -3.00
N GLU A 212 -2.27 -20.17 -3.03
CA GLU A 212 -1.48 -20.14 -4.28
C GLU A 212 -0.60 -21.38 -4.48
N GLY A 213 -0.38 -22.18 -3.42
CA GLY A 213 0.60 -23.26 -3.44
C GLY A 213 2.04 -22.77 -3.59
N LYS A 214 2.29 -21.49 -3.30
CA LYS A 214 3.58 -20.83 -3.50
C LYS A 214 4.41 -20.88 -2.21
N ILE A 215 5.67 -21.24 -2.35
CA ILE A 215 6.66 -21.17 -1.28
C ILE A 215 7.47 -19.88 -1.37
N SER A 216 7.67 -19.24 -0.22
CA SER A 216 8.72 -18.25 -0.02
C SER A 216 9.59 -18.65 1.14
N SER A 217 10.88 -18.37 1.04
CA SER A 217 11.84 -18.76 2.07
C SER A 217 12.95 -17.76 2.23
N LYS A 218 13.37 -17.57 3.48
CA LYS A 218 14.43 -16.64 3.88
C LYS A 218 15.34 -17.32 4.88
N ALA A 219 16.66 -17.19 4.70
CA ALA A 219 17.61 -17.69 5.69
C ALA A 219 17.36 -17.02 7.05
N SER A 220 17.40 -17.79 8.15
CA SER A 220 17.03 -17.30 9.47
C SER A 220 18.04 -16.30 10.03
N ASP A 221 19.29 -16.39 9.59
CA ASP A 221 20.42 -15.52 9.94
C ASP A 221 20.64 -14.39 8.93
N ALA A 222 19.86 -14.34 7.84
CA ALA A 222 19.95 -13.25 6.89
C ALA A 222 19.77 -11.92 7.63
N PRO A 223 20.63 -10.91 7.40
CA PRO A 223 20.49 -9.59 7.99
C PRO A 223 19.04 -9.15 7.90
N HIS A 224 18.48 -8.69 9.02
CA HIS A 224 17.17 -8.07 9.03
C HIS A 224 17.30 -6.74 8.26
N GLY A 225 17.33 -6.78 6.93
CA GLY A 225 17.43 -5.63 6.03
C GLY A 225 16.22 -4.70 6.07
N MET A 226 15.39 -4.79 7.12
CA MET A 226 14.34 -3.83 7.39
C MET A 226 14.94 -2.66 8.16
N ASP A 227 15.18 -1.57 7.44
CA ASP A 227 15.42 -0.27 8.05
C ASP A 227 14.28 0.10 9.03
N PHE A 228 14.61 0.92 10.03
CA PHE A 228 13.70 1.33 11.11
C PHE A 228 12.37 1.89 10.57
N TYR A 229 12.43 2.71 9.51
CA TYR A 229 11.25 3.22 8.82
C TYR A 229 10.32 2.10 8.35
N SER A 230 10.89 1.03 7.78
CA SER A 230 10.14 -0.12 7.28
C SER A 230 9.48 -0.90 8.41
N VAL A 231 10.17 -1.07 9.53
CA VAL A 231 9.62 -1.76 10.72
C VAL A 231 8.44 -0.97 11.30
N VAL A 232 8.64 0.31 11.58
CA VAL A 232 7.60 1.19 12.15
C VAL A 232 6.40 1.28 11.21
N SER A 233 6.65 1.39 9.91
CA SER A 233 5.60 1.42 8.90
C SER A 233 4.80 0.10 8.83
N ARG A 234 5.48 -1.04 8.88
CA ARG A 234 4.78 -2.35 8.90
C ARG A 234 3.97 -2.51 10.18
N LEU A 235 4.53 -2.10 11.32
CA LEU A 235 3.86 -2.20 12.61
C LEU A 235 2.60 -1.32 12.66
N HIS A 236 2.66 -0.08 12.20
CA HIS A 236 1.50 0.82 12.14
C HIS A 236 0.38 0.30 11.22
N LYS A 237 0.73 -0.34 10.10
CA LYS A 237 -0.23 -0.96 9.18
C LYS A 237 -0.69 -2.34 9.63
N THR A 238 -0.15 -2.88 10.72
CA THR A 238 -0.57 -4.20 11.22
C THR A 238 -1.91 -4.03 11.92
N HIS A 239 -2.93 -4.59 11.29
CA HIS A 239 -4.32 -4.63 11.72
C HIS A 239 -4.84 -6.07 11.52
N HIS A 240 -5.99 -6.38 12.11
CA HIS A 240 -6.60 -7.71 12.25
C HIS A 240 -6.06 -8.56 13.40
N TYR A 241 -6.98 -9.29 14.04
CA TYR A 241 -6.68 -10.27 15.07
C TYR A 241 -6.12 -11.53 14.41
N PRO A 242 -4.95 -12.03 14.84
CA PRO A 242 -4.49 -13.34 14.41
C PRO A 242 -5.28 -14.45 15.12
N ASP A 243 -5.34 -15.64 14.52
CA ASP A 243 -6.04 -16.80 15.08
C ASP A 243 -5.34 -17.38 16.33
N ARG A 244 -4.11 -16.95 16.63
CA ARG A 244 -3.32 -17.42 17.77
C ARG A 244 -2.99 -16.27 18.72
N VAL A 245 -3.12 -16.53 20.02
CA VAL A 245 -2.67 -15.60 21.06
C VAL A 245 -1.14 -15.52 21.03
N GLY A 246 -0.62 -14.31 20.89
CA GLY A 246 0.81 -14.02 20.81
C GLY A 246 1.08 -12.52 20.73
N ALA A 247 2.32 -12.12 20.42
CA ALA A 247 2.71 -10.71 20.36
C ALA A 247 1.86 -9.87 19.39
N ARG A 248 1.50 -10.43 18.22
CA ARG A 248 0.63 -9.76 17.25
C ARG A 248 -0.81 -9.62 17.75
N TRP A 249 -1.33 -10.60 18.48
CA TRP A 249 -2.66 -10.49 19.10
C TRP A 249 -2.66 -9.39 20.15
N LEU A 250 -1.64 -9.38 21.03
CA LEU A 250 -1.47 -8.37 22.06
C LEU A 250 -1.34 -6.97 21.44
N TRP A 251 -0.59 -6.85 20.33
CA TRP A 251 -0.49 -5.62 19.56
C TRP A 251 -1.86 -5.11 19.10
N THR A 252 -2.70 -5.96 18.49
CA THR A 252 -4.04 -5.57 18.04
C THR A 252 -4.93 -5.12 19.21
N VAL A 253 -4.87 -5.81 20.36
CA VAL A 253 -5.59 -5.39 21.58
C VAL A 253 -5.13 -4.02 22.07
N LEU A 254 -3.82 -3.77 22.06
CA LEU A 254 -3.26 -2.48 22.49
C LEU A 254 -3.64 -1.35 21.51
N ALA A 255 -3.68 -1.63 20.21
CA ALA A 255 -4.16 -0.68 19.20
C ALA A 255 -5.64 -0.32 19.42
N ASP A 256 -6.52 -1.31 19.62
CA ASP A 256 -7.94 -1.08 19.90
C ASP A 256 -8.15 -0.30 21.22
N THR A 257 -7.43 -0.70 22.27
CA THR A 257 -7.46 -0.01 23.57
C THR A 257 -7.02 1.45 23.42
N THR A 258 -6.00 1.71 22.60
CA THR A 258 -5.53 3.07 22.28
C THR A 258 -6.63 3.86 21.59
N GLY A 259 -7.28 3.29 20.56
CA GLY A 259 -8.39 3.93 19.85
C GLY A 259 -9.56 4.29 20.78
N ILE A 260 -10.01 3.34 21.61
CA ILE A 260 -11.08 3.56 22.60
C ILE A 260 -10.68 4.67 23.58
N THR A 261 -9.45 4.63 24.07
CA THR A 261 -8.98 5.61 25.07
C THR A 261 -8.83 7.00 24.44
N MET A 262 -8.43 7.12 23.16
CA MET A 262 -8.40 8.41 22.44
C MET A 262 -9.79 9.03 22.32
N VAL A 263 -10.82 8.22 22.01
CA VAL A 263 -12.22 8.68 21.98
C VAL A 263 -12.66 9.17 23.36
N PHE A 264 -12.41 8.37 24.41
CA PHE A 264 -12.69 8.76 25.78
C PHE A 264 -11.95 10.07 26.16
N TRP A 265 -10.68 10.20 25.78
CA TRP A 265 -9.85 11.35 26.08
C TRP A 265 -10.39 12.63 25.41
N GLY A 266 -10.81 12.54 24.14
CA GLY A 266 -11.47 13.65 23.43
C GLY A 266 -12.79 14.07 24.09
N ILE A 267 -13.66 13.13 24.43
CA ILE A 267 -14.97 13.41 25.06
C ILE A 267 -14.78 14.00 26.47
N SER A 268 -13.92 13.38 27.29
CA SER A 268 -13.66 13.85 28.66
C SER A 268 -12.95 15.21 28.67
N GLY A 269 -12.06 15.48 27.71
CA GLY A 269 -11.46 16.79 27.49
C GLY A 269 -12.50 17.86 27.15
N ALA A 270 -13.40 17.57 26.20
CA ALA A 270 -14.50 18.47 25.84
C ALA A 270 -15.42 18.75 27.03
N PHE A 271 -15.79 17.71 27.79
CA PHE A 271 -16.62 17.84 28.98
C PHE A 271 -15.96 18.70 30.08
N MET A 272 -14.66 18.52 30.33
CA MET A 272 -13.92 19.34 31.29
C MET A 272 -13.75 20.79 30.82
N TRP A 273 -13.43 21.00 29.54
CA TRP A 273 -13.33 22.34 28.95
C TRP A 273 -14.66 23.08 29.06
N TRP A 274 -15.79 22.42 28.80
CA TRP A 274 -17.12 23.01 28.94
C TRP A 274 -17.40 23.54 30.35
N GLN A 275 -16.70 23.08 31.38
CA GLN A 275 -16.90 23.58 32.75
C GLN A 275 -16.12 24.87 33.02
N ILE A 276 -15.12 25.19 32.22
CA ILE A 276 -14.34 26.42 32.30
C ILE A 276 -15.14 27.54 31.64
N LYS A 277 -16.06 28.15 32.41
CA LYS A 277 -17.02 29.16 31.92
C LYS A 277 -16.38 30.26 31.06
N PRO A 278 -15.23 30.86 31.44
CA PRO A 278 -14.63 31.96 30.67
C PRO A 278 -14.18 31.56 29.25
N THR A 279 -13.82 30.29 29.04
CA THR A 279 -13.25 29.82 27.76
C THR A 279 -14.28 29.14 26.85
N ARG A 280 -15.56 29.12 27.24
CA ARG A 280 -16.63 28.45 26.48
C ARG A 280 -16.83 29.07 25.10
N LEU A 281 -16.88 30.40 25.01
CA LEU A 281 -17.10 31.05 23.73
C LEU A 281 -15.94 30.78 22.76
N ILE A 282 -14.70 30.90 23.25
CA ILE A 282 -13.49 30.66 22.45
C ILE A 282 -13.45 29.21 21.96
N GLY A 283 -13.69 28.23 22.83
CA GLY A 283 -13.65 26.85 22.38
C GLY A 283 -14.89 26.43 21.56
N ILE A 284 -16.05 27.08 21.71
CA ILE A 284 -17.17 26.90 20.76
C ILE A 284 -16.71 27.37 19.37
N ALA A 285 -16.13 28.58 19.29
CA ALA A 285 -15.60 29.09 18.03
C ALA A 285 -14.54 28.14 17.43
N GLY A 286 -13.61 27.65 18.25
CA GLY A 286 -12.60 26.68 17.83
C GLY A 286 -13.19 25.36 17.32
N LEU A 287 -14.17 24.80 18.05
CA LEU A 287 -14.87 23.56 17.63
C LEU A 287 -15.67 23.77 16.34
N SER A 288 -16.32 24.92 16.18
CA SER A 288 -17.04 25.26 14.95
C SER A 288 -16.11 25.35 13.75
N VAL A 289 -14.95 26.02 13.89
CA VAL A 289 -13.93 26.07 12.83
C VAL A 289 -13.42 24.67 12.50
N ALA A 290 -13.09 23.87 13.51
CA ALA A 290 -12.63 22.49 13.31
C ALA A 290 -13.69 21.62 12.61
N ALA A 291 -14.96 21.76 12.97
CA ALA A 291 -16.06 21.02 12.34
C ALA A 291 -16.25 21.42 10.87
N VAL A 292 -16.20 22.72 10.55
CA VAL A 292 -16.28 23.21 9.17
C VAL A 292 -15.13 22.67 8.33
N LEU A 293 -13.90 22.73 8.85
CA LEU A 293 -12.73 22.18 8.16
C LEU A 293 -12.84 20.67 7.95
N ALA A 294 -13.30 19.93 8.98
CA ALA A 294 -13.49 18.48 8.88
C ALA A 294 -14.52 18.11 7.81
N VAL A 295 -15.66 18.82 7.76
CA VAL A 295 -16.68 18.63 6.72
C VAL A 295 -16.12 18.95 5.34
N ALA A 296 -15.41 20.08 5.19
CA ALA A 296 -14.82 20.46 3.90
C ALA A 296 -13.82 19.41 3.38
N VAL A 297 -12.91 18.93 4.23
CA VAL A 297 -11.94 17.89 3.88
C VAL A 297 -12.64 16.56 3.57
N PHE A 298 -13.63 16.17 4.39
CA PHE A 298 -14.38 14.94 4.19
C PHE A 298 -15.15 14.97 2.86
N SER A 299 -15.90 16.05 2.58
CA SER A 299 -16.65 16.21 1.34
C SER A 299 -15.74 16.14 0.12
N GLY A 300 -14.64 16.90 0.09
CA GLY A 300 -13.71 16.85 -1.04
C GLY A 300 -13.04 15.48 -1.23
N THR A 301 -12.69 14.80 -0.13
CA THR A 301 -12.13 13.45 -0.20
C THR A 301 -13.17 12.43 -0.66
N PHE A 302 -14.40 12.54 -0.17
CA PHE A 302 -15.51 11.66 -0.52
C PHE A 302 -15.87 11.79 -2.00
N GLU A 303 -15.98 13.02 -2.50
CA GLU A 303 -16.18 13.29 -3.93
C GLU A 303 -15.10 12.58 -4.76
N ASN A 304 -13.81 12.76 -4.43
CA ASN A 304 -12.71 12.09 -5.14
C ASN A 304 -12.80 10.55 -5.09
N LEU A 305 -13.16 9.97 -3.93
CA LEU A 305 -13.29 8.52 -3.79
C LEU A 305 -14.49 7.95 -4.56
N THR A 306 -15.54 8.74 -4.75
CA THR A 306 -16.77 8.35 -5.46
C THR A 306 -16.78 8.75 -6.95
N TYR A 307 -15.84 9.59 -7.39
CA TYR A 307 -15.79 10.11 -8.76
C TYR A 307 -15.71 9.01 -9.82
N ASN A 308 -15.04 7.89 -9.50
CA ASN A 308 -15.04 6.72 -10.36
C ASN A 308 -15.45 5.50 -9.52
N GLY A 309 -16.61 4.91 -9.81
CA GLY A 309 -17.11 3.73 -9.10
C GLY A 309 -16.10 2.58 -9.18
N SER A 310 -15.31 2.40 -8.11
CA SER A 310 -14.47 1.21 -7.86
C SER A 310 -13.80 0.57 -9.08
N SER A 311 -12.96 1.28 -9.83
CA SER A 311 -11.93 0.60 -10.63
C SER A 311 -10.69 0.45 -9.76
N GLY A 312 -10.64 -0.70 -9.07
CA GLY A 312 -9.44 -1.13 -8.38
C GLY A 312 -8.24 -0.97 -9.32
N ARG A 313 -7.24 -0.25 -8.83
CA ARG A 313 -5.94 -0.04 -9.47
C ARG A 313 -5.24 -1.39 -9.62
N ARG A 314 -5.70 -2.25 -10.54
CA ARG A 314 -4.96 -3.42 -11.02
C ARG A 314 -3.76 -2.83 -11.74
N GLY A 315 -2.59 -2.96 -11.10
CA GLY A 315 -1.33 -2.69 -11.77
C GLY A 315 -1.21 -3.53 -13.04
N PRO A 316 -0.30 -3.18 -13.96
CA PRO A 316 -0.17 -3.89 -15.22
C PRO A 316 0.09 -5.36 -14.94
N ALA A 317 -0.89 -6.21 -15.28
CA ALA A 317 -0.68 -7.63 -15.42
C ALA A 317 0.41 -7.78 -16.48
N ARG A 318 1.58 -8.21 -16.04
CA ARG A 318 2.69 -8.56 -16.91
C ARG A 318 2.23 -9.81 -17.66
N SER A 319 1.55 -9.64 -18.79
CA SER A 319 1.26 -10.72 -19.72
C SER A 319 2.60 -11.30 -20.14
N ALA A 320 2.97 -12.44 -19.55
CA ALA A 320 4.05 -13.26 -20.03
C ALA A 320 3.60 -13.82 -21.37
N GLU A 321 4.00 -13.15 -22.45
CA GLU A 321 4.02 -13.68 -23.79
C GLU A 321 5.03 -14.84 -23.82
N LYS A 322 4.58 -16.04 -23.45
CA LYS A 322 5.27 -17.27 -23.79
C LYS A 322 4.89 -17.61 -25.23
N GLY A 323 5.71 -17.15 -26.17
CA GLY A 323 5.79 -17.75 -27.49
C GLY A 323 6.27 -19.20 -27.34
N SER A 324 5.36 -20.15 -27.53
CA SER A 324 5.71 -21.54 -27.79
C SER A 324 6.40 -21.63 -29.17
N PRO A 325 7.53 -22.33 -29.33
CA PRO A 325 8.05 -22.64 -30.64
C PRO A 325 7.19 -23.72 -31.31
N PRO A 326 7.01 -23.69 -32.64
CA PRO A 326 6.19 -24.68 -33.34
C PRO A 326 6.90 -26.04 -33.41
N ASN A 327 6.21 -27.03 -32.86
CA ASN A 327 6.05 -28.41 -33.32
C ASN A 327 7.02 -28.89 -34.42
N GLN A 328 8.06 -29.65 -34.04
CA GLN A 328 8.79 -30.51 -34.98
C GLN A 328 8.01 -31.81 -35.18
N GLN A 329 7.39 -31.90 -36.35
CA GLN A 329 6.80 -33.09 -36.90
C GLN A 329 7.92 -34.11 -37.20
N LYS A 330 7.82 -35.30 -36.58
CA LYS A 330 8.57 -36.49 -36.98
C LYS A 330 8.15 -36.87 -38.39
N ASP A 331 9.08 -36.78 -39.33
CA ASP A 331 8.99 -37.52 -40.58
C ASP A 331 10.15 -38.51 -40.65
N GLU A 332 9.76 -39.76 -40.88
CA GLU A 332 10.59 -40.91 -41.19
C GLU A 332 11.28 -40.69 -42.55
N ASN A 333 12.58 -40.44 -42.57
CA ASN A 333 13.47 -41.10 -43.53
C ASN A 333 14.94 -40.78 -43.22
N GLY A 334 15.72 -41.84 -43.03
CA GLY A 334 17.17 -41.73 -42.86
C GLY A 334 17.86 -41.36 -44.16
N LYS A 335 18.65 -40.28 -44.13
CA LYS A 335 19.90 -40.20 -44.89
C LYS A 335 20.83 -39.16 -44.29
N ALA A 336 22.02 -39.62 -43.91
CA ALA A 336 23.10 -38.81 -43.39
C ALA A 336 23.75 -38.01 -44.53
N GLU A 337 23.92 -36.70 -44.33
CA GLU A 337 24.86 -35.92 -45.11
C GLU A 337 25.69 -35.03 -44.19
N LYS A 338 27.00 -35.17 -44.38
CA LYS A 338 28.10 -34.69 -43.55
C LYS A 338 28.53 -33.34 -44.12
N THR A 339 28.41 -32.25 -43.36
CA THR A 339 29.01 -30.96 -43.76
C THR A 339 30.09 -30.55 -42.77
N ASP A 340 31.27 -30.45 -43.35
CA ASP A 340 32.57 -30.11 -42.80
C ASP A 340 32.66 -28.60 -42.58
N ASN A 341 33.05 -28.16 -41.39
CA ASN A 341 33.14 -26.75 -41.03
C ASN A 341 34.60 -26.44 -40.65
N THR A 342 35.39 -26.09 -41.66
CA THR A 342 36.77 -25.59 -41.48
C THR A 342 36.75 -24.06 -41.40
N PRO A 343 37.43 -23.43 -40.42
CA PRO A 343 37.48 -21.97 -40.29
C PRO A 343 38.56 -21.37 -41.22
N LYS A 344 38.19 -20.41 -42.06
CA LYS A 344 39.13 -19.58 -42.82
C LYS A 344 39.51 -18.34 -42.02
N ILE A 345 40.74 -18.37 -41.50
CA ILE A 345 41.54 -17.20 -41.12
C ILE A 345 42.13 -16.63 -42.42
N ASN A 346 42.19 -15.31 -42.59
CA ASN A 346 43.19 -14.68 -43.45
C ASN A 346 43.55 -13.26 -42.98
N PRO A 347 44.76 -12.78 -43.31
CA PRO A 347 45.51 -11.87 -42.46
C PRO A 347 45.65 -10.42 -42.99
N THR A 348 46.07 -9.58 -42.05
CA THR A 348 46.86 -8.34 -42.11
C THR A 348 47.67 -8.11 -43.40
N ILE A 349 47.78 -6.84 -43.85
CA ILE A 349 49.05 -6.08 -44.09
C ILE A 349 48.80 -4.61 -44.55
N GLN A 350 49.41 -3.69 -43.76
CA GLN A 350 50.17 -2.44 -44.10
C GLN A 350 49.48 -1.27 -44.83
N THR A 351 49.35 -0.08 -44.22
CA THR A 351 50.29 1.07 -43.96
C THR A 351 50.73 1.88 -45.19
N SER A 352 50.48 3.20 -45.11
CA SER A 352 51.14 4.39 -45.69
C SER A 352 50.05 5.37 -46.16
N GLN A 353 49.98 6.66 -45.84
CA GLN A 353 50.89 7.65 -45.25
C GLN A 353 50.05 8.73 -44.55
#